data_AF-A0AAN4W5K6-F1
#
_entry.id   AF-A0AAN4W5K6-F1
#
_cell.length_a   1.000
_cell.length_b   1.000
_cell.length_c   1.000
_cell.angle_alpha   90.00
_cell.angle_beta   90.00
_cell.angle_gamma   90.00
#
_symmetry.space_group_name_H-M   'P 1'
#
loop_
_entity.id
_entity.type
_entity.pdbx_description
1 polymer ?
#
loop_
_entity_poly.entity_id
_entity_poly.type
_entity_poly.pdbx_seq_one_letter_code
_entity_poly.pdbx_strand_id
1 'polypeptide(L)' 'MKNEKTVRVTKGIALHEQIWEKLSQLADKEGRSRNNYMERIILEHLDTLEQKAKA' A
#
# COMPACT_ATOMS: atom_id res chain seq x y z
N MET A 1 20.09 -20.34 -6.18
CA MET A 1 19.44 -19.15 -5.59
C MET A 1 18.06 -19.57 -5.16
N LYS A 2 17.71 -19.41 -3.87
CA LYS A 2 16.40 -19.82 -3.36
C LYS A 2 15.35 -18.85 -3.93
N ASN A 3 14.41 -19.37 -4.71
CA ASN A 3 13.19 -18.64 -5.06
C ASN A 3 12.37 -18.50 -3.77
N GLU A 4 12.59 -17.43 -3.01
CA GLU A 4 11.64 -17.01 -2.00
C GLU A 4 10.34 -16.66 -2.71
N LYS A 5 9.42 -17.62 -2.76
CA LYS A 5 8.06 -17.40 -3.21
C LYS A 5 7.48 -16.35 -2.28
N THR A 6 7.28 -15.13 -2.79
CA THR A 6 6.57 -14.08 -2.07
C THR A 6 5.18 -14.61 -1.77
N VAL A 7 4.93 -14.95 -0.50
CA VAL A 7 3.61 -15.45 -0.08
C VAL A 7 2.66 -14.28 -0.13
N ARG A 8 1.71 -14.30 -1.08
CA ARG A 8 0.62 -13.31 -1.09
C ARG A 8 -0.34 -13.64 0.03
N VAL A 9 -0.59 -12.66 0.89
CA VAL A 9 -1.54 -12.77 2.00
C VAL A 9 -2.65 -11.75 1.78
N THR A 10 -3.90 -12.20 1.82
CA THR A 10 -5.07 -11.31 1.75
C THR A 10 -5.54 -10.98 3.16
N LYS A 11 -5.67 -9.69 3.47
CA LYS A 11 -6.20 -9.18 4.74
C LYS A 11 -7.27 -8.13 4.46
N GLY A 12 -8.34 -8.14 5.26
CA GLY A 12 -9.34 -7.09 5.25
C GLY A 12 -8.90 -5.94 6.16
N ILE A 13 -9.16 -4.71 5.74
CA ILE A 13 -8.97 -3.50 6.54
C ILE A 13 -10.29 -2.72 6.60
N ALA A 14 -10.62 -2.21 7.78
CA ALA A 14 -11.72 -1.27 7.94
C ALA A 14 -11.18 0.15 7.78
N LEU A 15 -11.82 0.94 6.91
CA LEU A 15 -11.45 2.32 6.64
C LEU A 15 -12.69 3.21 6.76
N HIS A 16 -12.48 4.46 7.17
CA HIS A 16 -13.53 5.47 7.04
C HIS A 16 -13.90 5.66 5.57
N GLU A 17 -15.18 5.87 5.30
CA GLU A 17 -15.72 6.04 3.94
C GLU A 17 -15.00 7.15 3.16
N GLN A 18 -14.76 8.30 3.80
CA GLN A 18 -14.02 9.40 3.17
C GLN A 18 -12.60 9.02 2.73
N ILE A 19 -11.93 8.16 3.51
CA ILE A 19 -10.59 7.67 3.16
C ILE A 19 -10.70 6.69 1.99
N TRP A 20 -11.69 5.81 2.01
CA TRP A 20 -11.96 4.85 0.95
C TRP A 20 -12.25 5.53 -0.40
N GLU A 21 -13.08 6.57 -0.40
CA GLU A 21 -13.39 7.35 -1.60
C GLU A 21 -12.15 8.05 -2.15
N LYS A 22 -11.39 8.72 -1.27
CA LYS A 22 -10.15 9.41 -1.67
C LYS A 22 -9.12 8.44 -2.26
N LEU A 23 -8.94 7.27 -1.64
CA LEU A 23 -8.07 6.22 -2.17
C LEU A 23 -8.55 5.73 -3.54
N SER A 24 -9.86 5.58 -3.73
CA SER A 24 -10.44 5.16 -5.01
C SER A 24 -10.16 6.17 -6.11
N GLN A 25 -10.42 7.46 -5.86
CA GLN A 25 -10.17 8.53 -6.82
C GLN A 25 -8.68 8.65 -7.21
N LEU A 26 -7.78 8.50 -6.25
CA LEU A 26 -6.34 8.56 -6.51
C LEU A 26 -5.84 7.35 -7.30
N ALA A 27 -6.32 6.15 -6.96
CA ALA A 27 -6.00 4.94 -7.72
C ALA A 27 -6.47 5.04 -9.18
N ASP A 28 -7.70 5.54 -9.39
CA ASP A 28 -8.28 5.74 -10.72
C ASP A 28 -7.48 6.75 -11.53
N LYS A 29 -7.06 7.88 -10.92
CA LYS A 29 -6.23 8.90 -11.57
C LYS A 29 -4.88 8.36 -12.03
N GLU A 30 -4.31 7.38 -11.33
CA GLU A 30 -3.06 6.72 -11.71
C GLU A 30 -3.26 5.49 -12.61
N GLY A 31 -4.50 5.14 -12.96
CA GLY A 31 -4.80 3.94 -13.75
C GLY A 31 -4.40 2.64 -13.05
N ARG A 32 -4.45 2.62 -11.70
CA ARG A 32 -4.04 1.47 -10.87
C ARG A 32 -5.23 0.88 -10.13
N SER A 33 -5.14 -0.40 -9.79
CA SER A 33 -6.09 -0.98 -8.84
C SER A 33 -5.89 -0.34 -7.47
N ARG A 34 -6.98 -0.14 -6.72
CA ARG A 34 -6.93 0.37 -5.35
C ARG A 34 -5.98 -0.42 -4.46
N ASN A 35 -5.95 -1.74 -4.61
CA ASN A 35 -5.06 -2.59 -3.82
C ASN A 35 -3.59 -2.32 -4.12
N ASN A 36 -3.22 -2.21 -5.40
CA ASN A 36 -1.84 -1.91 -5.79
C ASN A 36 -1.45 -0.48 -5.38
N TYR A 37 -2.40 0.46 -5.44
CA TYR A 37 -2.19 1.83 -5.01
C TYR A 37 -1.96 1.91 -3.49
N MET A 38 -2.78 1.21 -2.69
CA MET A 38 -2.58 1.10 -1.24
C MET A 38 -1.25 0.44 -0.89
N GLU A 39 -0.90 -0.68 -1.55
CA GLU A 39 0.38 -1.36 -1.32
C GLU A 39 1.57 -0.43 -1.57
N ARG A 40 1.55 0.34 -2.66
CA ARG A 40 2.58 1.36 -2.96
C ARG A 40 2.71 2.38 -1.83
N ILE A 41 1.59 2.98 -1.39
CA ILE A 41 1.62 3.99 -0.33
C ILE A 41 2.17 3.43 0.98
N ILE A 42 1.75 2.20 1.34
CA ILE A 42 2.20 1.56 2.58
C ILE A 42 3.71 1.33 2.51
N LEU A 43 4.24 0.83 1.39
CA LEU A 43 5.68 0.62 1.22
C LEU A 43 6.47 1.93 1.32
N GLU A 44 6.05 2.98 0.61
CA GLU A 44 6.70 4.30 0.66
C GLU A 44 6.71 4.88 2.08
N HIS A 45 5.62 4.68 2.83
CA HIS A 45 5.54 5.13 4.22
C HIS A 45 6.45 4.33 5.15
N LEU A 46 6.49 3.00 5.00
CA LEU A 46 7.37 2.13 5.79
C LEU A 46 8.84 2.47 5.55
N ASP A 47 9.24 2.65 4.29
CA ASP A 47 10.61 3.06 3.94
C ASP A 47 10.98 4.40 4.58
N THR A 48 10.04 5.36 4.58
CA THR A 48 10.24 6.66 5.24
C THR A 48 10.42 6.51 6.75
N LEU A 49 9.65 5.63 7.40
CA LEU A 49 9.78 5.36 8.83
C LEU A 49 11.11 4.66 9.16
N GLU A 50 11.54 3.71 8.34
CA GLU A 50 12.84 3.05 8.51
C GLU A 50 14.01 4.02 8.37
N GLN A 51 13.95 4.93 7.40
CA GLN A 51 14.98 5.96 7.24
C GLN A 51 15.05 6.90 8.44
N LYS A 52 13.89 7.31 8.97
CA LYS A 52 13.82 8.15 10.18
C LYS A 52 14.34 7.44 11.43
N ALA A 53 14.16 6.13 11.54
CA ALA A 53 14.64 5.36 12.68
C ALA A 53 16.16 5.13 12.68
N LYS A 54 16.83 5.33 11.54
CA LYS A 54 18.29 5.17 11.37
C LYS A 54 19.07 6.48 11.50
N ALA A 55 18.39 7.63 11.53
CA ALA A 55 18.96 8.96 11.67
C ALA A 55 18.96 9.42 13.14
#